data_AF-A0A7S0FHB1-F1
#
_entry.id   AF-A0A7S0FHB1-F1
#
_cell.length_a   1.000
_cell.length_b   1.000
_cell.length_c   1.000
_cell.angle_alpha   90.00
_cell.angle_beta   90.00
_cell.angle_gamma   90.00
#
_symmetry.space_group_name_H-M   'P 1'
#
loop_
_entity.id
_entity.type
_entity.pdbx_description
1 polymer ?
#
loop_
_entity_poly.entity_id
_entity_poly.type
_entity_poly.pdbx_seq_one_letter_code
_entity_poly.pdbx_strand_id
1 'polypeptide(L)'
;VLASQGEPIKWFRPGGGFFRREMVSIAARHGYSTALGNCFPMDTHMPQSHNVWYLRLRAAPGKIIIIHDRPKLRPTLEAVLPELCERYQVVTLSALFRAAAEAQPKDGPAPEKGAPSASRLPPGPTAIGKYTCLPRTET
;
A
#
# COMPACT_ATOMS: atom_id res chain seq x y z
N VAL A 1 9.91 -15.79 -5.15
CA VAL A 1 11.25 -15.17 -5.22
C VAL A 1 11.08 -13.76 -4.67
N LEU A 2 11.53 -13.53 -3.44
CA LEU A 2 11.52 -12.20 -2.85
C LEU A 2 12.65 -11.42 -3.53
N ALA A 3 12.35 -10.24 -4.06
CA ALA A 3 13.38 -9.37 -4.63
C ALA A 3 14.49 -9.16 -3.59
N SER A 4 15.75 -9.29 -4.01
CA SER A 4 16.91 -9.03 -3.16
C SER A 4 16.87 -7.58 -2.66
N GLN A 5 17.29 -7.39 -1.41
CA GLN A 5 17.39 -6.08 -0.76
C GLN A 5 18.48 -5.25 -1.47
N GLY A 6 18.17 -4.63 -2.61
CA GLY A 6 19.12 -3.83 -3.39
C GLY A 6 18.72 -3.57 -4.85
N GLU A 7 17.97 -4.49 -5.47
CA GLU A 7 17.55 -4.34 -6.88
C GLU A 7 16.22 -3.58 -7.01
N PRO A 8 16.00 -2.80 -8.09
CA PRO A 8 14.72 -2.16 -8.36
C PRO A 8 13.59 -3.20 -8.47
N ILE A 9 12.61 -3.13 -7.57
CA ILE A 9 11.47 -4.06 -7.58
C ILE A 9 10.55 -3.73 -8.75
N LYS A 10 10.39 -4.68 -9.67
CA LYS A 10 9.41 -4.59 -10.76
C LYS A 10 8.06 -5.08 -10.26
N TRP A 11 7.10 -4.18 -10.13
CA TRP A 11 5.76 -4.52 -9.63
C TRP A 11 4.82 -4.91 -10.77
N PHE A 12 4.08 -5.99 -10.55
CA PHE A 12 2.97 -6.42 -11.39
C PHE A 12 1.68 -6.38 -10.58
N ARG A 13 0.64 -5.72 -11.10
CA ARG A 13 -0.70 -5.73 -10.53
C ARG A 13 -1.66 -6.37 -11.54
N PRO A 14 -2.32 -7.49 -11.20
CA PRO A 14 -3.33 -8.09 -12.07
C PRO A 14 -4.49 -7.12 -12.35
N GLY A 15 -5.00 -7.13 -13.59
CA GLY A 15 -6.18 -6.37 -13.98
C GLY A 15 -7.38 -6.70 -13.07
N GLY A 16 -8.01 -5.67 -12.51
CA GLY A 16 -9.12 -5.83 -11.56
C GLY A 16 -8.77 -6.52 -10.23
N GLY A 17 -7.51 -6.92 -10.00
CA GLY A 17 -7.13 -7.74 -8.85
C GLY A 17 -7.48 -9.23 -8.99
N PHE A 18 -7.94 -9.67 -10.17
CA PHE A 18 -8.20 -11.08 -10.45
C PHE A 18 -6.92 -11.77 -10.93
N PHE A 19 -6.54 -12.87 -10.29
CA PHE A 19 -5.35 -13.62 -10.65
C PHE A 19 -5.55 -15.12 -10.48
N ARG A 20 -4.74 -15.89 -11.19
CA ARG A 20 -4.56 -17.32 -10.97
C ARG A 20 -3.10 -17.59 -10.61
N ARG A 21 -2.84 -18.79 -10.09
CA ARG A 21 -1.48 -19.18 -9.69
C ARG A 21 -0.50 -19.14 -10.87
N GLU A 22 -0.96 -19.50 -12.06
CA GLU A 22 -0.18 -19.51 -13.29
C GLU A 22 0.27 -18.09 -13.67
N MET A 23 -0.62 -17.10 -13.55
CA MET A 23 -0.32 -15.70 -13.82
C MET A 23 0.78 -15.18 -12.89
N VAL A 24 0.67 -15.45 -11.59
CA VAL A 24 1.68 -15.07 -10.60
C VAL A 24 3.02 -15.77 -10.87
N SER A 25 2.97 -17.05 -11.27
CA SER A 25 4.17 -17.81 -11.64
C SER A 25 4.86 -17.25 -12.89
N ILE A 26 4.08 -16.88 -13.92
CA ILE A 26 4.60 -16.21 -15.13
C ILE A 26 5.25 -14.88 -14.74
N ALA A 27 4.55 -14.02 -14.01
CA ALA A 27 5.09 -12.74 -13.55
C ALA A 27 6.42 -12.91 -12.80
N ALA A 28 6.49 -13.87 -11.88
CA ALA A 28 7.71 -14.19 -11.13
C ALA A 28 8.87 -14.68 -12.04
N ARG A 29 8.59 -15.51 -13.05
CA ARG A 29 9.60 -15.96 -14.03
C ARG A 29 10.19 -14.81 -14.85
N HIS A 30 9.43 -13.72 -15.04
CA HIS A 30 9.88 -12.50 -15.70
C HIS A 30 10.48 -11.46 -14.72
N GLY A 31 10.70 -11.84 -13.45
CA GLY A 31 11.30 -10.97 -12.45
C GLY A 31 10.36 -9.92 -11.86
N TYR A 32 9.05 -10.11 -11.96
CA TYR A 32 8.06 -9.25 -11.32
C TYR A 32 7.63 -9.77 -9.94
N SER A 33 7.44 -8.84 -9.01
CA SER A 33 6.74 -9.03 -7.76
C SER A 33 5.26 -8.68 -7.94
N THR A 34 4.37 -9.61 -7.61
CA THR A 34 2.92 -9.36 -7.71
C THR A 34 2.43 -8.58 -6.50
N ALA A 35 1.68 -7.51 -6.73
CA ALA A 35 1.11 -6.66 -5.68
C ALA A 35 -0.40 -6.51 -5.82
N LEU A 36 -1.09 -6.57 -4.68
CA LEU A 36 -2.52 -6.30 -4.54
C LEU A 36 -2.72 -5.14 -3.56
N GLY A 37 -3.87 -4.49 -3.66
CA GLY A 37 -4.29 -3.50 -2.67
C GLY A 37 -5.35 -4.07 -1.72
N ASN A 38 -5.46 -3.47 -0.54
CA ASN A 38 -6.39 -3.88 0.51
C ASN A 38 -7.17 -2.70 1.11
N CYS A 39 -7.15 -1.55 0.42
CA CYS A 39 -7.96 -0.37 0.73
C CYS A 39 -8.43 0.25 -0.60
N PHE A 40 -9.69 0.01 -0.98
CA PHE A 40 -10.26 0.42 -2.26
C PHE A 40 -11.69 0.94 -2.06
N PRO A 41 -11.97 2.23 -2.27
CA PRO A 41 -13.29 2.82 -2.04
C PRO A 41 -14.27 2.63 -3.21
N MET A 42 -13.91 1.86 -4.24
CA MET A 42 -14.66 1.81 -5.51
C MET A 42 -14.79 3.21 -6.13
N ASP A 43 -13.70 3.97 -6.10
CA ASP A 43 -13.57 5.37 -6.50
C ASP A 43 -14.19 5.72 -7.87
N THR A 44 -14.14 4.80 -8.82
CA THR A 44 -14.71 5.00 -10.15
C THR A 44 -16.24 4.88 -10.18
N HIS A 45 -16.86 4.25 -9.19
CA HIS A 45 -18.31 3.98 -9.12
C HIS A 45 -19.00 4.78 -8.01
N MET A 46 -18.27 5.21 -6.99
CA MET A 46 -18.82 5.90 -5.81
C MET A 46 -18.62 7.41 -5.87
N PRO A 47 -19.49 8.20 -5.21
CA PRO A 47 -19.34 9.66 -5.13
C PRO A 47 -18.12 10.06 -4.29
N GLN A 48 -17.62 11.28 -4.52
CA GLN A 48 -16.45 11.82 -3.82
C GLN A 48 -16.59 11.78 -2.29
N SER A 49 -17.78 12.07 -1.75
CA SER A 49 -18.07 12.02 -0.31
C SER A 49 -17.85 10.62 0.28
N HIS A 50 -18.28 9.58 -0.43
CA HIS A 50 -18.02 8.19 -0.04
C HIS A 50 -16.52 7.88 -0.06
N ASN A 51 -15.82 8.28 -1.12
CA ASN A 51 -14.39 7.99 -1.25
C ASN A 51 -13.59 8.61 -0.10
N VAL A 52 -13.87 9.87 0.24
CA VAL A 52 -13.21 10.56 1.36
C VAL A 52 -13.55 9.90 2.69
N TRP A 53 -14.83 9.64 2.95
CA TRP A 53 -15.26 8.96 4.18
C TRP A 53 -14.58 7.58 4.33
N TYR A 54 -14.60 6.77 3.27
CA TYR A 54 -14.01 5.44 3.27
C TYR A 54 -12.51 5.50 3.56
N LEU A 55 -11.77 6.36 2.86
CA LEU A 55 -10.32 6.46 3.05
C LEU A 55 -9.96 6.97 4.44
N ARG A 56 -10.69 7.94 5.00
CA ARG A 56 -10.49 8.42 6.37
C ARG A 56 -10.68 7.33 7.42
N LEU A 57 -11.65 6.44 7.19
CA LEU A 57 -12.01 5.37 8.11
C LEU A 57 -11.14 4.11 7.95
N ARG A 58 -10.71 3.79 6.72
CA ARG A 58 -10.11 2.50 6.37
C ARG A 58 -8.60 2.56 6.14
N ALA A 59 -8.03 3.74 5.95
CA ALA A 59 -6.58 3.91 5.94
C ALA A 59 -5.99 3.51 7.31
N ALA A 60 -4.86 2.83 7.27
CA ALA A 60 -4.13 2.34 8.45
C ALA A 60 -2.69 2.01 8.04
N PRO A 61 -1.76 1.85 9.00
CA PRO A 61 -0.39 1.42 8.69
C PRO A 61 -0.38 0.12 7.88
N GLY A 62 0.45 0.07 6.84
CA GLY A 62 0.57 -1.10 5.95
C GLY A 62 -0.53 -1.25 4.89
N LYS A 63 -1.51 -0.34 4.81
CA LYS A 63 -2.53 -0.38 3.77
C LYS A 63 -1.97 0.06 2.41
N ILE A 64 -2.32 -0.69 1.37
CA ILE A 64 -2.07 -0.31 -0.03
C ILE A 64 -3.40 0.22 -0.58
N ILE A 65 -3.45 1.54 -0.75
CA ILE A 65 -4.63 2.25 -1.26
C ILE A 65 -4.67 2.13 -2.79
N ILE A 66 -5.86 1.85 -3.32
CA ILE A 66 -6.14 1.75 -4.75
C ILE A 66 -7.00 2.95 -5.15
N ILE A 67 -6.47 3.79 -6.02
CA ILE A 67 -7.19 4.90 -6.66
C ILE A 67 -6.82 4.89 -8.15
N HIS A 68 -7.78 5.18 -9.01
CA HIS A 68 -7.63 5.32 -10.44
C HIS A 68 -7.36 6.77 -10.81
N ASP A 69 -6.62 6.98 -11.88
CA ASP A 69 -6.42 8.32 -12.43
C ASP A 69 -7.63 8.73 -13.28
N ARG A 70 -8.51 9.56 -12.69
CA ARG A 70 -9.68 10.14 -13.36
C ARG A 70 -9.82 11.60 -12.90
N PRO A 71 -10.20 12.55 -13.78
CA PRO A 71 -10.36 13.96 -13.40
C PRO A 71 -11.27 14.18 -12.18
N LYS A 72 -12.36 13.41 -12.09
CA LYS A 72 -13.31 13.47 -10.96
C LYS A 72 -12.72 13.07 -9.59
N LEU A 73 -11.54 12.46 -9.56
CA LEU A 73 -10.92 11.95 -8.33
C LEU A 73 -9.89 12.89 -7.73
N ARG A 74 -9.44 13.91 -8.49
CA ARG A 74 -8.56 14.95 -7.95
C ARG A 74 -9.11 15.60 -6.68
N PRO A 75 -10.40 16.01 -6.59
CA PRO A 75 -10.95 16.59 -5.35
C PRO A 75 -10.97 15.60 -4.18
N THR A 76 -11.10 14.28 -4.45
CA THR A 76 -11.03 13.26 -3.40
C THR A 76 -9.63 13.24 -2.78
N LEU A 77 -8.58 13.30 -3.61
CA LEU A 77 -7.20 13.32 -3.14
C LEU A 77 -6.85 14.62 -2.40
N GLU A 78 -7.27 15.78 -2.93
CA GLU A 78 -7.09 17.08 -2.28
C GLU A 78 -7.73 17.11 -0.88
N ALA A 79 -8.88 16.47 -0.69
CA ALA A 79 -9.60 16.42 0.58
C ALA A 79 -9.06 15.40 1.59
N VAL A 80 -8.36 14.34 1.14
CA VAL A 80 -7.95 13.22 2.01
C VAL A 80 -6.45 13.19 2.28
N LEU A 81 -5.60 13.62 1.33
CA LEU A 81 -4.15 13.51 1.45
C LEU A 81 -3.58 14.30 2.63
N PRO A 82 -4.01 15.56 2.94
CA PRO A 82 -3.49 16.29 4.09
C PRO A 82 -3.65 15.51 5.39
N GLU A 83 -4.86 15.04 5.67
CA GLU A 83 -5.15 14.27 6.89
C GLU A 83 -4.47 12.91 6.94
N LEU A 84 -4.26 12.26 5.79
CA LEU A 84 -3.52 11.00 5.75
C LEU A 84 -2.03 11.23 5.99
N CYS A 85 -1.45 12.31 5.46
CA CYS A 85 -0.05 12.66 5.66
C CYS A 85 0.23 13.15 7.09
N GLU A 86 -0.76 13.73 7.78
CA GLU A 86 -0.65 14.04 9.21
C GLU A 86 -0.59 12.78 10.09
N ARG A 87 -1.32 11.73 9.70
CA ARG A 87 -1.45 10.49 10.48
C ARG A 87 -0.45 9.40 10.10
N TYR A 88 -0.01 9.39 8.85
CA TYR A 88 0.75 8.30 8.25
C TYR A 88 1.81 8.83 7.29
N GLN A 89 2.91 8.09 7.17
CA GLN A 89 3.85 8.30 6.09
C GLN A 89 3.32 7.63 4.81
N VAL A 90 2.89 8.44 3.84
CA VAL A 90 2.51 7.94 2.51
C VAL A 90 3.79 7.67 1.71
N VAL A 91 4.01 6.40 1.33
CA VAL A 91 5.24 5.95 0.68
C VAL A 91 4.95 5.15 -0.58
N THR A 92 5.98 4.91 -1.38
CA THR A 92 5.90 3.99 -2.52
C THR A 92 5.74 2.54 -2.05
N LEU A 93 5.23 1.68 -2.92
CA LEU A 93 5.10 0.25 -2.64
C LEU A 93 6.45 -0.42 -2.32
N SER A 94 7.54 0.00 -2.99
CA SER A 94 8.89 -0.50 -2.71
C SER A 94 9.38 -0.11 -1.32
N ALA A 95 9.12 1.12 -0.88
CA ALA A 95 9.47 1.55 0.48
C ALA A 95 8.64 0.80 1.52
N LEU A 96 7.34 0.63 1.30
CA LEU A 96 6.48 -0.16 2.18
C LEU A 96 6.96 -1.61 2.30
N PHE A 97 7.32 -2.25 1.19
CA PHE A 97 7.81 -3.62 1.17
C PHE A 97 9.13 -3.79 1.95
N ARG A 98 10.06 -2.83 1.80
CA ARG A 98 11.33 -2.83 2.56
C ARG A 98 11.10 -2.66 4.06
N ALA A 99 10.29 -1.68 4.46
CA ALA A 99 9.93 -1.45 5.85
C ALA A 99 9.26 -2.70 6.48
N ALA A 100 8.39 -3.38 5.73
CA ALA A 100 7.76 -4.62 6.18
C ALA A 100 8.78 -5.77 6.35
N ALA A 101 9.80 -5.86 5.48
CA ALA A 101 10.85 -6.87 5.58
C ALA A 101 11.79 -6.62 6.77
N GLU A 102 12.08 -5.36 7.07
CA GLU A 102 12.91 -4.95 8.21
C GLU A 102 12.21 -5.15 9.56
N ALA A 103 10.87 -4.99 9.59
CA ALA A 103 10.07 -5.16 10.79
C ALA A 103 9.83 -6.64 11.20
N GLN A 104 10.15 -7.61 10.34
CA GLN A 104 10.04 -9.03 10.72
C GLN A 104 11.18 -9.42 11.67
N PRO A 105 10.90 -10.08 12.81
CA PRO A 105 11.96 -10.55 13.70
C PRO A 105 12.84 -11.57 12.97
N LYS A 106 14.16 -11.39 13.04
CA LYS A 106 15.13 -12.18 12.26
C LYS A 106 15.24 -13.65 12.67
N ASP A 107 14.64 -14.05 13.80
CA ASP A 107 14.76 -15.41 14.38
C ASP A 107 13.41 -16.07 14.75
N GLY A 108 12.28 -15.64 14.16
CA GLY A 108 10.97 -16.27 14.42
C GLY A 108 10.71 -17.49 13.52
N PRO A 109 10.13 -18.60 14.03
CA PRO A 109 9.74 -19.72 13.18
C PRO A 109 8.74 -19.23 12.12
N ALA A 110 8.87 -19.76 10.89
CA ALA A 110 7.99 -19.41 9.78
C ALA A 110 6.51 -19.53 10.19
N PRO A 111 5.64 -18.58 9.82
CA PRO A 111 4.25 -18.62 10.23
C PRO A 111 3.58 -19.88 9.69
N GLU A 112 3.05 -20.68 10.62
CA GLU A 112 2.34 -21.91 10.33
C GLU A 112 1.11 -21.59 9.46
N LYS A 113 0.96 -22.32 8.35
CA LYS A 113 -0.15 -22.14 7.42
C LYS A 113 -1.45 -22.58 8.11
N GLY A 114 -2.22 -21.64 8.68
CA GLY A 114 -3.61 -21.92 9.06
C GLY A 114 -4.22 -21.21 10.26
N ALA A 115 -3.53 -20.28 10.95
CA ALA A 115 -4.15 -19.62 12.11
C ALA A 115 -4.99 -18.38 11.72
N PRO A 116 -6.21 -18.19 12.27
CA PRO A 116 -7.00 -16.99 12.06
C PRO A 116 -6.32 -15.77 12.70
N SER A 117 -6.22 -14.67 11.93
CA SER A 117 -5.55 -13.44 12.35
C SER A 117 -6.31 -12.75 13.48
N ALA A 118 -5.83 -12.91 14.72
CA ALA A 118 -6.28 -12.13 15.86
C ALA A 118 -5.55 -10.78 15.87
N SER A 119 -6.33 -9.71 15.83
CA SER A 119 -5.88 -8.33 15.94
C SER A 119 -5.22 -8.06 17.30
N ARG A 120 -3.93 -7.73 17.30
CA ARG A 120 -3.32 -6.98 18.41
C ARG A 120 -2.10 -6.21 17.88
N LEU A 121 -2.23 -4.88 17.76
CA LEU A 121 -1.11 -3.99 17.43
C LEU A 121 -0.47 -3.51 18.75
N PRO A 122 0.87 -3.50 18.88
CA PRO A 122 1.55 -2.81 19.98
C PRO A 122 1.55 -1.28 19.77
N PRO A 123 1.76 -0.48 20.84
CA PRO A 123 1.82 0.98 20.75
C PRO A 123 3.05 1.44 19.95
N GLY A 124 2.84 2.40 19.05
CA GLY A 124 3.87 2.92 18.15
C GLY A 124 4.89 3.84 18.86
N PRO A 125 6.13 3.94 18.36
CA PRO A 125 7.13 4.84 18.91
C PRO A 125 6.86 6.30 18.54
N THR A 126 7.22 7.17 19.49
CA THR A 126 7.17 8.63 19.42
C THR A 126 8.35 9.19 18.60
N ALA A 127 8.05 10.25 17.84
CA ALA A 127 8.94 11.34 17.40
C ALA A 127 9.58 11.33 15.99
N ILE A 128 9.11 12.33 15.22
CA ILE A 128 9.84 13.39 14.49
C ILE A 128 10.66 13.00 13.25
N GLY A 129 10.17 13.41 12.07
CA GLY A 129 10.96 13.46 10.83
C GLY A 129 10.16 13.76 9.56
N LYS A 130 10.05 15.06 9.24
CA LYS A 130 9.76 15.74 7.96
C LYS A 130 9.22 14.92 6.76
N TYR A 131 8.02 15.30 6.32
CA TYR A 131 7.31 14.89 5.09
C TYR A 131 8.18 14.72 3.84
N THR A 132 7.84 13.76 2.98
CA THR A 132 8.14 13.86 1.54
C THR A 132 6.92 13.48 0.70
N CYS A 133 5.94 14.40 0.64
CA CYS A 133 5.24 14.64 -0.61
C CYS A 133 6.27 15.30 -1.54
N LEU A 134 6.49 14.76 -2.74
CA LEU A 134 7.40 15.34 -3.71
C LEU A 134 7.04 16.83 -3.95
N PRO A 135 8.03 17.73 -4.06
CA PRO A 135 7.75 19.14 -4.29
C PRO A 135 7.01 19.34 -5.60
N ARG A 136 6.02 20.23 -5.58
CA ARG A 136 5.36 20.78 -6.77
C ARG A 136 6.45 21.45 -7.59
N THR A 137 6.72 20.96 -8.80
CA THR A 137 7.49 21.74 -9.78
C THR A 137 6.57 22.85 -10.26
N GLU A 138 6.86 24.09 -9.85
CA GLU A 138 6.22 25.29 -10.39
C GLU A 138 6.73 25.52 -11.81
N THR A 139 5.81 25.75 -12.75
CA THR A 139 6.03 26.35 -14.07
C THR A 139 5.23 27.64 -14.12
#